data_AF-A0A7C4GZS5-F1
#
_entry.id   AF-A0A7C4GZS5-F1
#
_cell.length_a   1.000
_cell.length_b   1.000
_cell.length_c   1.000
_cell.angle_alpha   90.00
_cell.angle_beta   90.00
_cell.angle_gamma   90.00
#
_symmetry.space_group_name_H-M   'P 1'
#
loop_
_entity.id
_entity.type
_entity.pdbx_description
1 polymer ?
#
loop_
_entity_poly.entity_id
_entity_poly.type
_entity_poly.pdbx_seq_one_letter_code
_entity_poly.pdbx_strand_id
1 'polypeptide(L)'
;MVDLEPISAVGFFAVSRRLEVHQIVVFDYLDTSGEYAKLMEDEESAQRELRTLTANMQSFLDREEVVINGMRVRPRVVSVDVGFRGSPEDIYIAFFIHFRGKPVKGENYYENVYEDEVAEYPIAAYWLFPPRSRVKTVEMSGEVIMLGPNVVAVKIEEGDRIHGYERIVFTL
;
A
#
# COMPACT_ATOMS: atom_id res chain seq x y z
N MET A 1 2.06 25.12 -0.75
CA MET A 1 2.09 23.67 -0.98
C MET A 1 3.54 23.37 -1.30
N VAL A 2 4.20 22.52 -0.53
CA VAL A 2 5.57 22.11 -0.84
C VAL A 2 5.50 21.26 -2.10
N ASP A 3 6.39 21.52 -3.06
CA ASP A 3 6.40 20.82 -4.34
C ASP A 3 7.22 19.54 -4.16
N LEU A 4 6.54 18.40 -4.17
CA LEU A 4 7.16 17.08 -4.05
C LEU A 4 6.97 16.34 -5.37
N GLU A 5 8.08 15.97 -6.01
CA GLU A 5 8.07 15.17 -7.23
C GLU A 5 8.01 13.68 -6.84
N PRO A 6 6.96 12.93 -7.23
CA PRO A 6 6.87 11.52 -6.90
C PRO A 6 7.87 10.69 -7.71
N ILE A 7 8.56 9.76 -7.04
CA ILE A 7 9.59 8.91 -7.67
C ILE A 7 9.07 7.48 -7.85
N SER A 8 8.49 6.90 -6.80
CA SER A 8 7.99 5.52 -6.82
C SER A 8 7.08 5.23 -5.64
N ALA A 9 6.33 4.12 -5.71
CA ALA A 9 5.65 3.57 -4.55
C ALA A 9 5.89 2.07 -4.37
N VAL A 10 6.00 1.63 -3.12
CA VAL A 10 6.13 0.22 -2.76
C VAL A 10 5.13 -0.15 -1.66
N GLY A 11 4.26 -1.11 -1.94
CA GLY A 11 3.36 -1.74 -0.98
C GLY A 11 3.92 -3.07 -0.47
N PHE A 12 3.87 -3.27 0.85
CA PHE A 12 4.15 -4.55 1.50
C PHE A 12 2.91 -5.00 2.25
N PHE A 13 2.43 -6.22 2.00
CA PHE A 13 1.24 -6.79 2.59
C PHE A 13 1.60 -8.08 3.31
N ALA A 14 1.62 -8.05 4.65
CA ALA A 14 1.83 -9.22 5.48
C ALA A 14 0.49 -9.77 5.98
N VAL A 15 0.15 -11.00 5.56
CA VAL A 15 -1.11 -11.66 5.90
C VAL A 15 -0.91 -12.67 7.03
N SER A 16 -1.75 -12.62 8.06
CA SER A 16 -1.76 -13.56 9.17
C SER A 16 -2.70 -14.76 8.90
N ARG A 17 -2.52 -15.87 9.64
CA ARG A 17 -3.47 -17.02 9.55
C ARG A 17 -4.89 -16.66 9.99
N ARG A 18 -5.06 -15.55 10.73
CA ARG A 18 -6.36 -15.03 11.16
C ARG A 18 -6.95 -14.03 10.17
N LEU A 19 -6.35 -13.89 8.98
CA LEU A 19 -6.68 -12.88 7.98
C LEU A 19 -6.60 -11.44 8.50
N GLU A 20 -5.62 -11.16 9.36
CA GLU A 20 -5.16 -9.79 9.55
C GLU A 20 -4.19 -9.47 8.42
N VAL A 21 -4.34 -8.28 7.84
CA VAL A 21 -3.44 -7.75 6.82
C VAL A 21 -2.77 -6.53 7.39
N HIS A 22 -1.46 -6.59 7.50
CA HIS A 22 -0.61 -5.46 7.86
C HIS A 22 0.02 -4.96 6.57
N GLN A 23 -0.40 -3.77 6.16
CA GLN A 23 0.05 -3.12 4.95
C GLN A 23 0.99 -1.97 5.31
N ILE A 24 2.12 -1.90 4.61
CA ILE A 24 3.04 -0.77 4.65
C ILE A 24 3.14 -0.25 3.22
N VAL A 25 2.71 0.98 2.97
CA VAL A 25 2.89 1.64 1.67
C VAL A 25 3.92 2.75 1.85
N VAL A 26 4.99 2.69 1.06
CA VAL A 26 6.04 3.69 1.06
C VAL A 26 5.99 4.42 -0.27
N PHE A 27 5.86 5.74 -0.22
CA PHE A 27 6.02 6.62 -1.37
C PHE A 27 7.36 7.33 -1.24
N ASP A 28 8.19 7.28 -2.27
CA ASP A 28 9.44 8.03 -2.33
C ASP A 28 9.22 9.29 -3.19
N TYR A 29 9.74 10.43 -2.73
CA TYR A 29 9.61 11.75 -3.36
C TYR A 29 10.95 12.48 -3.40
N LEU A 30 11.09 13.40 -4.36
CA LEU A 30 12.16 14.39 -4.42
C LEU A 30 11.63 15.77 -4.00
N ASP A 31 12.25 16.37 -2.98
CA ASP A 31 12.04 17.75 -2.56
C ASP A 31 13.21 18.64 -3.00
N THR A 32 13.10 19.19 -4.22
CA THR A 32 14.13 20.09 -4.76
C THR A 32 14.20 21.44 -4.02
N SER A 33 13.20 21.76 -3.20
CA SER A 33 13.13 23.01 -2.44
C SER A 33 13.77 22.92 -1.06
N GLY A 34 13.84 21.72 -0.49
CA GLY A 34 14.24 21.46 0.89
C GLY A 34 13.28 22.03 1.94
N GLU A 35 12.11 22.53 1.52
CA GLU A 35 11.12 23.12 2.42
C GLU A 35 10.40 22.06 3.26
N TYR A 36 10.28 20.83 2.75
CA TYR A 36 9.67 19.73 3.50
C TYR A 36 10.57 19.31 4.66
N ALA A 37 11.89 19.27 4.44
CA ALA A 37 12.85 19.01 5.52
C ALA A 37 12.72 20.04 6.65
N LYS A 38 12.65 21.33 6.33
CA LYS A 38 12.43 22.41 7.31
C LYS A 38 11.09 22.29 8.03
N LEU A 39 10.03 21.91 7.31
CA LEU A 39 8.71 21.68 7.90
C LEU A 39 8.76 20.56 8.95
N MET A 40 9.55 19.51 8.71
CA MET A 40 9.68 18.36 9.59
C MET A 40 10.56 18.63 10.83
N GLU A 41 11.39 19.68 10.82
CA GLU A 41 12.18 20.10 11.98
C GLU A 41 11.32 20.79 13.07
N ASP A 42 10.23 21.45 12.68
CA ASP A 42 9.29 22.08 13.62
C ASP A 42 8.24 21.08 14.09
N GLU A 43 8.25 20.76 15.39
CA GLU A 43 7.40 19.71 15.97
C GLU A 43 5.90 19.96 15.73
N GLU A 44 5.42 21.20 15.87
CA GLU A 44 4.00 21.50 15.70
C GLU A 44 3.58 21.38 14.22
N SER A 45 4.41 21.84 13.30
CA SER A 45 4.18 21.75 11.86
C SER A 45 4.27 20.30 11.37
N ALA A 46 5.29 19.54 11.79
CA ALA A 46 5.40 18.12 11.52
C ALA A 46 4.16 17.35 11.99
N GLN A 47 3.71 17.59 13.22
CA GLN A 47 2.52 16.93 13.76
C GLN A 47 1.23 17.28 13.01
N ARG A 48 1.11 18.52 12.51
CA ARG A 48 0.00 18.92 11.63
C ARG A 48 0.06 18.20 10.30
N GLU A 49 1.24 18.09 9.71
CA GLU A 49 1.43 17.42 8.43
C GLU A 49 1.12 15.93 8.51
N LEU A 50 1.63 15.22 9.52
CA LEU A 50 1.32 13.80 9.73
C LEU A 50 -0.20 13.56 9.89
N ARG A 51 -0.93 14.48 10.54
CA ARG A 51 -2.40 14.39 10.63
C ARG A 51 -3.07 14.59 9.27
N THR A 52 -2.60 15.55 8.48
CA THR A 52 -3.08 15.79 7.11
C THR A 52 -2.85 14.57 6.23
N LEU A 53 -1.64 14.03 6.20
CA LEU A 53 -1.29 12.82 5.45
C LEU A 53 -2.15 11.62 5.86
N THR A 54 -2.33 11.41 7.17
CA THR A 54 -3.21 10.34 7.69
C THR A 54 -4.63 10.49 7.17
N ALA A 55 -5.20 11.70 7.23
CA ALA A 55 -6.56 11.97 6.80
C ALA A 55 -6.73 11.79 5.28
N ASN A 56 -5.76 12.25 4.49
CA ASN A 56 -5.76 12.11 3.04
C ASN A 56 -5.70 10.63 2.64
N MET A 57 -4.74 9.87 3.17
CA MET A 57 -4.63 8.43 2.93
C MET A 57 -5.90 7.69 3.35
N GLN A 58 -6.46 8.00 4.52
CA GLN A 58 -7.72 7.38 4.95
C GLN A 58 -8.87 7.70 3.99
N SER A 59 -8.92 8.92 3.43
CA SER A 59 -9.94 9.28 2.45
C SER A 59 -9.80 8.50 1.14
N PHE A 60 -8.59 8.14 0.71
CA PHE A 60 -8.40 7.29 -0.47
C PHE A 60 -8.90 5.88 -0.17
N LEU A 61 -8.45 5.28 0.94
CA LEU A 61 -8.86 3.95 1.38
C LEU A 61 -10.38 3.81 1.62
N ASP A 62 -11.05 4.87 2.09
CA ASP A 62 -12.49 4.86 2.32
C ASP A 62 -13.32 4.84 1.02
N ARG A 63 -12.73 5.20 -0.13
CA ARG A 63 -13.37 5.10 -1.46
C ARG A 63 -13.27 3.70 -2.05
N GLU A 64 -12.29 2.92 -1.62
CA GLU A 64 -12.08 1.56 -2.07
C GLU A 64 -13.16 0.60 -1.53
N GLU A 65 -13.40 -0.47 -2.27
CA GLU A 65 -14.20 -1.60 -1.83
C GLU A 65 -13.32 -2.83 -1.61
N VAL A 66 -12.82 -2.96 -0.39
CA VAL A 66 -12.06 -4.13 0.04
C VAL A 66 -12.99 -5.21 0.58
N VAL A 67 -12.89 -6.42 0.01
CA VAL A 67 -13.69 -7.59 0.38
C VAL A 67 -12.77 -8.75 0.72
N ILE A 68 -13.03 -9.41 1.85
CA ILE A 68 -12.36 -10.66 2.22
C ILE A 68 -13.43 -11.73 2.47
N ASN A 69 -13.41 -12.80 1.69
CA ASN A 69 -14.39 -13.90 1.80
C ASN A 69 -15.85 -13.42 1.79
N GLY A 70 -16.18 -12.42 0.95
CA GLY A 70 -17.52 -11.86 0.80
C GLY A 70 -17.91 -10.86 1.89
N MET A 71 -17.02 -10.59 2.84
CA MET A 71 -17.21 -9.56 3.86
C MET A 71 -16.46 -8.30 3.44
N ARG A 72 -17.20 -7.20 3.26
CA ARG A 72 -16.58 -5.87 3.12
C ARG A 72 -15.82 -5.52 4.40
N VAL A 73 -14.55 -5.19 4.26
CA VAL A 73 -13.66 -4.73 5.33
C VAL A 73 -13.25 -3.29 5.05
N ARG A 74 -12.81 -2.57 6.09
CA ARG A 74 -12.37 -1.18 5.94
C ARG A 74 -10.90 -1.06 6.37
N PRO A 75 -9.97 -0.84 5.44
CA PRO A 75 -8.60 -0.45 5.76
C PRO A 75 -8.57 0.80 6.64
N ARG A 76 -7.69 0.77 7.65
CA ARG A 76 -7.48 1.89 8.55
C ARG A 76 -6.01 2.25 8.61
N VAL A 77 -5.71 3.53 8.40
CA VAL A 77 -4.38 4.07 8.66
C VAL A 77 -4.16 4.05 10.17
N VAL A 78 -3.20 3.26 10.61
CA VAL A 78 -2.77 3.13 12.01
C VAL A 78 -1.78 4.22 12.36
N SER A 79 -0.87 4.51 11.44
CA SER A 79 0.17 5.52 11.62
C SER A 79 0.75 5.94 10.27
N VAL A 80 1.45 7.06 10.27
CA VAL A 80 2.25 7.55 9.15
C VAL A 80 3.59 8.00 9.69
N ASP A 81 4.64 7.76 8.93
CA ASP A 81 5.99 8.24 9.18
C ASP A 81 6.49 9.00 7.95
N VAL A 82 7.34 9.98 8.18
CA VAL A 82 8.07 10.70 7.14
C VAL A 82 9.54 10.60 7.51
N GLY A 83 10.35 10.14 6.57
CA GLY A 83 11.79 10.11 6.75
C GLY A 83 12.55 10.47 5.48
N PHE A 84 13.87 10.35 5.58
CA PHE A 84 14.80 10.82 4.56
C PHE A 84 15.80 9.70 4.20
N ARG A 85 16.06 9.51 2.90
CA ARG A 85 16.96 8.47 2.36
C ARG A 85 18.41 8.96 2.36
N GLY A 86 18.90 9.41 3.51
CA GLY A 86 20.29 9.86 3.68
C GLY A 86 20.56 11.29 3.16
N SER A 87 19.64 11.91 2.43
CA SER A 87 19.66 13.33 2.08
C SER A 87 18.33 14.01 2.43
N PRO A 88 18.30 15.31 2.75
CA PRO A 88 17.05 16.05 3.00
C PRO A 88 16.13 16.19 1.77
N GLU A 89 16.67 15.99 0.56
CA GLU A 89 15.94 16.08 -0.70
C GLU A 89 15.23 14.75 -1.03
N ASP A 90 15.79 13.62 -0.59
CA ASP A 90 15.23 12.30 -0.83
C ASP A 90 14.29 11.88 0.31
N ILE A 91 12.99 12.04 0.11
CA ILE A 91 11.97 11.87 1.15
C ILE A 91 11.23 10.56 0.93
N TYR A 92 10.85 9.89 2.02
CA TYR A 92 9.85 8.84 1.97
C TYR A 92 8.70 9.13 2.94
N ILE A 93 7.49 8.77 2.53
CA ILE A 93 6.30 8.77 3.38
C ILE A 93 5.81 7.33 3.50
N ALA A 94 5.81 6.80 4.72
CA ALA A 94 5.40 5.43 5.01
C ALA A 94 4.06 5.41 5.75
N PHE A 95 3.05 4.77 5.15
CA PHE A 95 1.74 4.56 5.74
C PHE A 95 1.63 3.15 6.29
N PHE A 96 1.21 3.03 7.54
CA PHE A 96 0.94 1.76 8.21
C PHE A 96 -0.56 1.55 8.24
N ILE A 97 -1.05 0.56 7.51
CA ILE A 97 -2.47 0.29 7.30
C ILE A 97 -2.80 -1.09 7.84
N HIS A 98 -3.98 -1.22 8.46
CA HIS A 98 -4.46 -2.50 8.96
C HIS A 98 -5.93 -2.72 8.62
N PHE A 99 -6.24 -3.95 8.23
CA PHE A 99 -7.60 -4.47 8.13
C PHE A 99 -7.61 -5.96 8.42
N ARG A 100 -8.81 -6.48 8.67
CA ARG A 100 -8.98 -7.88 9.04
C ARG A 100 -10.27 -8.45 8.48
N GLY A 101 -10.16 -9.64 7.89
CA GLY A 101 -11.28 -10.49 7.50
C GLY A 101 -11.52 -11.64 8.47
N LYS A 102 -12.28 -12.64 8.01
CA LYS A 102 -12.50 -13.89 8.75
C LYS A 102 -12.10 -15.08 7.89
N PRO A 103 -11.14 -15.92 8.34
CA PRO A 103 -10.72 -17.07 7.57
C PRO A 103 -11.85 -18.09 7.45
N VAL A 104 -11.93 -18.72 6.28
CA VAL A 104 -12.82 -19.86 6.02
C VAL A 104 -11.98 -21.12 5.80
N LYS A 105 -12.61 -22.28 5.98
CA LYS A 105 -11.96 -23.56 5.70
C LYS A 105 -11.80 -23.72 4.19
N GLY A 106 -10.57 -24.02 3.75
CA GLY A 106 -10.26 -24.20 2.33
C GLY A 106 -9.80 -22.89 1.68
N GLU A 107 -10.43 -22.53 0.57
CA GLU A 107 -10.05 -21.35 -0.21
C GLU A 107 -10.59 -20.07 0.42
N ASN A 108 -9.69 -19.10 0.53
CA ASN A 108 -9.94 -17.75 0.97
C ASN A 108 -9.64 -16.81 -0.21
N TYR A 109 -10.25 -15.64 -0.21
CA TYR A 109 -9.92 -14.61 -1.18
C TYR A 109 -9.92 -13.21 -0.58
N TYR A 110 -9.09 -12.38 -1.18
CA TYR A 110 -9.07 -10.93 -1.05
C TYR A 110 -9.49 -10.34 -2.41
N GLU A 111 -10.31 -9.31 -2.36
CA GLU A 111 -10.67 -8.47 -3.50
C GLU A 111 -10.58 -7.00 -3.09
N ASN A 112 -10.19 -6.16 -4.04
CA ASN A 112 -10.29 -4.73 -3.91
C ASN A 112 -10.75 -4.12 -5.24
N VAL A 113 -11.67 -3.17 -5.14
CA VAL A 113 -12.16 -2.39 -6.27
C VAL A 113 -11.86 -0.92 -5.99
N TYR A 114 -11.21 -0.25 -6.94
CA TYR A 114 -10.78 1.13 -6.86
C TYR A 114 -10.91 1.82 -8.23
N GLU A 115 -10.60 3.10 -8.31
CA GLU A 115 -10.74 3.86 -9.56
C GLU A 115 -9.67 3.45 -10.59
N ASP A 116 -10.04 3.44 -11.87
CA ASP A 116 -9.07 3.28 -12.95
C ASP A 116 -8.10 4.47 -12.96
N GLU A 117 -6.81 4.18 -13.13
CA GLU A 117 -5.78 5.22 -13.22
C GLU A 117 -4.65 4.83 -14.18
N VAL A 118 -3.75 5.78 -14.42
CA VAL A 118 -2.48 5.56 -15.12
C VAL A 118 -1.38 5.79 -14.10
N ALA A 119 -0.45 4.85 -13.99
CA ALA A 119 0.67 4.97 -13.06
C ALA A 119 1.53 6.19 -13.41
N GLU A 120 1.57 7.19 -12.54
CA GLU A 120 2.40 8.40 -12.72
C GLU A 120 3.90 8.12 -12.46
N TYR A 121 4.20 6.98 -11.84
CA TYR A 121 5.54 6.54 -11.45
C TYR A 121 5.52 5.00 -11.28
N PRO A 122 6.68 4.33 -11.25
CA PRO A 122 6.74 2.89 -11.02
C PRO A 122 6.18 2.49 -9.64
N ILE A 123 5.38 1.42 -9.63
CA ILE A 123 4.74 0.87 -8.43
C ILE A 123 5.12 -0.60 -8.27
N ALA A 124 5.47 -1.01 -7.06
CA ALA A 124 5.64 -2.41 -6.70
C ALA A 124 4.78 -2.81 -5.50
N ALA A 125 4.22 -4.03 -5.52
CA ALA A 125 3.47 -4.58 -4.40
C ALA A 125 3.96 -5.98 -4.05
N TYR A 126 4.23 -6.24 -2.78
CA TYR A 126 4.71 -7.52 -2.27
C TYR A 126 3.72 -8.10 -1.27
N TRP A 127 3.16 -9.26 -1.57
CA TRP A 127 2.27 -9.98 -0.68
C TRP A 127 2.97 -11.18 -0.07
N LEU A 128 2.99 -11.23 1.26
CA LEU A 128 3.54 -12.32 2.06
C LEU A 128 2.41 -12.99 2.85
N PHE A 129 2.04 -14.19 2.42
CA PHE A 129 1.08 -15.03 3.13
C PHE A 129 1.79 -15.91 4.17
N PRO A 130 1.11 -16.35 5.25
CA PRO A 130 1.77 -16.99 6.37
C PRO A 130 2.37 -18.37 5.98
N PRO A 131 3.36 -18.90 6.71
CA PRO A 131 3.95 -20.20 6.39
C PRO A 131 2.92 -21.32 6.27
N ARG A 132 3.13 -22.23 5.31
CA ARG A 132 2.21 -23.33 4.93
C ARG A 132 0.88 -22.88 4.30
N SER A 133 0.77 -21.62 3.90
CA SER A 133 -0.28 -21.17 2.98
C SER A 133 0.13 -21.40 1.53
N ARG A 134 -0.81 -21.20 0.61
CA ARG A 134 -0.55 -21.24 -0.83
C ARG A 134 -1.45 -20.27 -1.58
N VAL A 135 -0.87 -19.39 -2.38
CA VAL A 135 -1.59 -18.56 -3.36
C VAL A 135 -1.91 -19.42 -4.58
N LYS A 136 -3.14 -19.31 -5.06
CA LYS A 136 -3.71 -20.11 -6.16
C LYS A 136 -3.80 -19.29 -7.43
N THR A 137 -4.40 -18.11 -7.34
CA THR A 137 -4.56 -17.18 -8.46
C THR A 137 -4.38 -15.75 -7.97
N VAL A 138 -3.89 -14.91 -8.85
CA VAL A 138 -3.72 -13.48 -8.65
C VAL A 138 -4.20 -12.81 -9.94
N GLU A 139 -5.11 -11.86 -9.80
CA GLU A 139 -5.61 -11.01 -10.87
C GLU A 139 -5.36 -9.57 -10.43
N MET A 140 -4.42 -8.91 -11.09
CA MET A 140 -4.00 -7.54 -10.80
C MET A 140 -3.48 -6.91 -12.09
N SER A 141 -3.46 -5.58 -12.13
CA SER A 141 -2.76 -4.86 -13.20
C SER A 141 -1.24 -4.97 -13.02
N GLY A 142 -0.49 -4.96 -14.13
CA GLY A 142 0.96 -5.10 -14.14
C GLY A 142 1.49 -6.53 -14.25
N GLU A 143 2.80 -6.69 -14.07
CA GLU A 143 3.49 -7.96 -14.08
C GLU A 143 3.33 -8.67 -12.73
N VAL A 144 2.62 -9.80 -12.72
CA VAL A 144 2.46 -10.65 -11.53
C VAL A 144 3.52 -11.75 -11.51
N ILE A 145 4.30 -11.79 -10.43
CA ILE A 145 5.42 -12.72 -10.24
C ILE A 145 5.20 -13.56 -8.98
N MET A 146 5.15 -14.88 -9.13
CA MET A 146 5.11 -15.83 -8.02
C MET A 146 6.54 -16.11 -7.51
N LEU A 147 6.96 -15.43 -6.44
CA LEU A 147 8.29 -15.61 -5.82
C LEU A 147 8.38 -16.86 -4.95
N GLY A 148 7.23 -17.46 -4.61
CA GLY A 148 7.13 -18.70 -3.85
C GLY A 148 5.68 -19.16 -3.77
N PRO A 149 5.38 -20.26 -3.06
CA PRO A 149 4.00 -20.74 -2.93
C PRO A 149 3.10 -19.75 -2.18
N ASN A 150 3.66 -18.89 -1.33
CA ASN A 150 2.97 -17.96 -0.44
C ASN A 150 3.50 -16.51 -0.56
N VAL A 151 4.25 -16.21 -1.63
CA VAL A 151 4.84 -14.88 -1.85
C VAL A 151 4.55 -14.43 -3.28
N VAL A 152 3.96 -13.26 -3.42
CA VAL A 152 3.63 -12.64 -4.71
C VAL A 152 4.33 -11.29 -4.78
N ALA A 153 4.89 -10.97 -5.93
CA ALA A 153 5.28 -9.60 -6.28
C ALA A 153 4.45 -9.15 -7.48
N VAL A 154 4.07 -7.88 -7.50
CA VAL A 154 3.45 -7.21 -8.64
C VAL A 154 4.27 -5.97 -8.96
N LYS A 155 4.52 -5.75 -10.25
CA LYS A 155 5.25 -4.58 -10.75
C LYS A 155 4.42 -3.88 -11.81
N ILE A 156 4.31 -2.57 -11.69
CA ILE A 156 3.62 -1.70 -12.63
C ILE A 156 4.62 -0.62 -13.02
N GLU A 157 4.84 -0.45 -14.31
CA GLU A 157 5.76 0.57 -14.82
C GLU A 157 5.03 1.92 -14.95
N GLU A 158 5.79 3.00 -14.98
CA GLU A 158 5.23 4.33 -15.29
C GLU A 158 4.51 4.31 -16.65
N GLY A 159 3.30 4.89 -16.69
CA GLY A 159 2.45 4.93 -17.87
C GLY A 159 1.57 3.69 -18.09
N ASP A 160 1.74 2.64 -17.28
CA ASP A 160 0.84 1.49 -17.32
C ASP A 160 -0.56 1.86 -16.83
N ARG A 161 -1.58 1.23 -17.43
CA ARG A 161 -2.96 1.39 -17.01
C ARG A 161 -3.29 0.44 -15.87
N ILE A 162 -3.85 0.98 -14.80
CA ILE A 162 -4.33 0.23 -13.64
C ILE A 162 -5.85 0.12 -13.73
N HIS A 163 -6.32 -1.12 -13.86
CA HIS A 163 -7.73 -1.47 -14.10
C HIS A 163 -8.55 -1.70 -12.83
N GLY A 164 -8.47 -0.79 -11.85
CA GLY A 164 -9.46 -0.62 -10.77
C GLY A 164 -9.90 -1.86 -9.97
N TYR A 165 -9.19 -2.98 -10.09
CA TYR A 165 -9.61 -4.28 -9.59
C TYR A 165 -8.40 -5.15 -9.33
N GLU A 166 -8.43 -5.80 -8.17
CA GLU A 166 -7.49 -6.83 -7.81
C GLU A 166 -8.16 -7.97 -7.05
N ARG A 167 -7.68 -9.19 -7.26
CA ARG A 167 -8.13 -10.39 -6.57
C ARG A 167 -6.98 -11.35 -6.32
N ILE A 168 -6.88 -11.86 -5.08
CA ILE A 168 -5.97 -12.96 -4.73
C ILE A 168 -6.79 -14.10 -4.12
N VAL A 169 -6.64 -15.31 -4.65
CA VAL A 169 -7.20 -16.53 -4.07
C VAL A 169 -6.09 -17.37 -3.45
N PHE A 170 -6.29 -17.87 -2.23
CA PHE A 170 -5.27 -18.58 -1.47
C PHE A 170 -5.85 -19.54 -0.43
N THR A 171 -5.03 -20.46 0.08
CA THR A 171 -5.37 -21.38 1.18
C THR A 171 -4.49 -21.11 2.39
N LEU A 172 -5.06 -21.06 3.60
CA LEU A 172 -4.38 -20.82 4.87
C LEU A 172 -4.11 -22.07 5.70
#